data_AF-A0A974N8H0-F1
#
_entry.id   AF-A0A974N8H0-F1
#
_cell.length_a   1.000
_cell.length_b   1.000
_cell.length_c   1.000
_cell.angle_alpha   90.00
_cell.angle_beta   90.00
_cell.angle_gamma   90.00
#
_symmetry.space_group_name_H-M   'P 1'
#
loop_
_entity.id
_entity.type
_entity.pdbx_description
1 polymer ?
#
loop_
_entity_poly.entity_id
_entity_poly.type
_entity_poly.pdbx_seq_one_letter_code
_entity_poly.pdbx_strand_id
1 'polypeptide(L)'
;MDSLIGSEDFRTAVDTADAALTQAGFEVSRLRDTGAFSRLRVRDPGSIWVLEVDFAVNWRADPPVRMSLGLVLSERDAVARKLSAVYSRGEVRDFLDLDSIRIFGRYSDADLLALGAEHDVGFDQSMFAEQLSRITLIDPVEAEEYGLGSEAFQQVQARAHRPSTTTRHPL
;
A
#
# COMPACT_ATOMS: atom_id res chain seq x y z
N MET A 1 -5.31 -6.15 -23.58
CA MET A 1 -6.74 -5.74 -23.62
C MET A 1 -7.13 -5.64 -22.17
N ASP A 2 -6.92 -4.45 -21.60
CA ASP A 2 -7.10 -4.20 -20.17
C ASP A 2 -8.56 -4.39 -19.83
N SER A 3 -8.86 -5.42 -19.04
CA SER A 3 -10.15 -5.53 -18.40
C SER A 3 -10.17 -4.51 -17.27
N LEU A 4 -10.45 -3.25 -17.60
CA LEU A 4 -10.99 -2.30 -16.64
C LEU A 4 -12.21 -2.99 -16.03
N ILE A 5 -12.18 -3.26 -14.72
CA ILE A 5 -13.36 -3.69 -13.99
C ILE A 5 -14.46 -2.68 -14.34
N GLY A 6 -15.55 -3.16 -14.96
CA GLY A 6 -16.66 -2.29 -15.30
C GLY A 6 -17.22 -1.66 -14.03
N SER A 7 -17.75 -0.44 -14.10
CA SER A 7 -18.40 0.21 -12.95
C SER A 7 -19.52 -0.66 -12.35
N GLU A 8 -20.13 -1.52 -13.17
CA GLU A 8 -21.10 -2.52 -12.72
C GLU A 8 -20.45 -3.64 -11.89
N ASP A 9 -19.37 -4.25 -12.36
CA ASP A 9 -18.64 -5.30 -11.64
C ASP A 9 -18.13 -4.79 -10.28
N PHE A 10 -17.59 -3.56 -10.26
CA PHE A 10 -17.14 -2.91 -9.03
C PHE A 10 -18.29 -2.75 -8.03
N ARG A 11 -19.42 -2.21 -8.49
CA ARG A 11 -20.62 -2.02 -7.66
C ARG A 11 -21.15 -3.36 -7.14
N THR A 12 -21.21 -4.39 -7.98
CA THR A 12 -21.61 -5.74 -7.58
C THR A 12 -20.70 -6.31 -6.50
N ALA A 13 -19.38 -6.08 -6.58
CA ALA A 13 -18.44 -6.53 -5.56
C ALA A 13 -18.69 -5.83 -4.21
N VAL A 14 -18.91 -4.51 -4.22
CA VAL A 14 -19.24 -3.73 -3.01
C VAL A 14 -20.57 -4.20 -2.41
N ASP A 15 -21.62 -4.34 -3.23
CA ASP A 15 -22.95 -4.80 -2.81
C ASP A 15 -22.90 -6.20 -2.20
N THR A 16 -22.08 -7.10 -2.77
CA THR A 16 -21.89 -8.45 -2.27
C THR A 16 -21.24 -8.45 -0.89
N ALA A 17 -20.22 -7.62 -0.67
CA ALA A 17 -19.54 -7.51 0.62
C ALA A 17 -20.45 -6.89 1.69
N ASP A 18 -21.18 -5.84 1.35
CA ASP A 18 -22.17 -5.18 2.22
C ASP A 18 -23.23 -6.18 2.71
N ALA A 19 -23.84 -6.92 1.77
CA ALA A 19 -24.83 -7.95 2.08
C ALA A 19 -24.27 -9.06 2.98
N ALA A 20 -23.05 -9.56 2.68
CA ALA A 20 -22.42 -10.62 3.46
C ALA A 20 -22.08 -10.17 4.90
N LEU A 21 -21.56 -8.95 5.07
CA LEU A 21 -21.25 -8.39 6.38
C LEU A 21 -22.52 -8.13 7.20
N THR A 22 -23.57 -7.61 6.55
CA THR A 22 -24.87 -7.41 7.19
C THR A 22 -25.50 -8.74 7.62
N GLN A 23 -25.42 -9.77 6.76
CA GLN A 23 -25.91 -11.11 7.10
C GLN A 23 -25.12 -11.76 8.24
N ALA A 24 -23.84 -11.40 8.40
CA ALA A 24 -23.02 -11.81 9.54
C ALA A 24 -23.33 -11.05 10.84
N GLY A 25 -24.26 -10.08 10.82
CA GLY A 25 -24.73 -9.35 12.00
C GLY A 25 -24.01 -8.02 12.25
N PHE A 26 -23.16 -7.56 11.33
CA PHE A 26 -22.53 -6.24 11.43
C PHE A 26 -23.46 -5.14 10.92
N GLU A 27 -23.33 -3.94 11.50
CA GLU A 27 -23.91 -2.72 10.97
C GLU A 27 -22.98 -2.15 9.90
N VAL A 28 -23.45 -2.08 8.66
CA VAL A 28 -22.68 -1.57 7.51
C VAL A 28 -23.24 -0.24 7.05
N SER A 29 -22.37 0.74 6.82
CA SER A 29 -22.72 2.05 6.25
C SER A 29 -21.74 2.45 5.15
N ARG A 30 -22.22 3.02 4.05
CA ARG A 30 -21.37 3.52 2.96
C ARG A 30 -21.01 4.99 3.22
N LEU A 31 -19.74 5.28 3.43
CA LEU A 31 -19.26 6.63 3.72
C LEU A 31 -18.92 7.42 2.46
N ARG A 32 -18.45 6.72 1.43
CA ARG A 32 -18.07 7.30 0.14
C ARG A 32 -18.35 6.27 -0.94
N ASP A 33 -18.91 6.70 -2.05
CA ASP A 33 -19.13 5.86 -3.21
C ASP A 33 -18.84 6.67 -4.48
N THR A 34 -17.88 6.19 -5.23
CA THR A 34 -17.52 6.63 -6.56
C THR A 34 -17.44 5.37 -7.39
N GLY A 35 -17.76 5.39 -8.68
CA GLY A 35 -17.80 4.18 -9.51
C GLY A 35 -16.50 3.34 -9.58
N ALA A 36 -15.40 3.81 -8.97
CA ALA A 36 -14.13 3.10 -8.84
C ALA A 36 -13.58 3.03 -7.39
N PHE A 37 -14.26 3.63 -6.41
CA PHE A 37 -13.87 3.61 -5.00
C PHE A 37 -15.09 3.68 -4.09
N SER A 38 -15.18 2.78 -3.11
CA SER A 38 -16.22 2.79 -2.09
C SER A 38 -15.62 2.50 -0.73
N ARG A 39 -16.08 3.21 0.29
CA ARG A 39 -15.68 2.99 1.69
C ARG A 39 -16.88 2.54 2.49
N LEU A 40 -16.80 1.32 3.01
CA LEU A 40 -17.74 0.81 4.00
C LEU A 40 -17.21 1.12 5.40
N ARG A 41 -18.10 1.48 6.31
CA ARG A 41 -17.87 1.47 7.76
C ARG A 41 -18.68 0.34 8.35
N VAL A 42 -17.99 -0.60 8.96
CA VAL A 42 -18.52 -1.83 9.55
C VAL A 42 -18.40 -1.70 11.06
N ARG A 43 -19.52 -1.81 11.77
CA ARG A 43 -19.58 -1.79 13.23
C ARG A 43 -20.11 -3.11 13.72
N ASP A 44 -19.53 -3.60 14.80
CA ASP A 44 -20.11 -4.70 15.57
C ASP A 44 -21.07 -4.09 16.62
N PRO A 45 -22.38 -4.36 16.56
CA PRO A 45 -23.38 -3.76 17.46
C PRO A 45 -23.11 -3.99 18.95
N GLY A 46 -22.31 -5.01 19.29
CA GLY A 46 -21.96 -5.35 20.67
C GLY A 46 -20.62 -4.79 21.15
N SER A 47 -19.85 -4.09 20.30
CA SER A 47 -18.51 -3.66 20.67
C SER A 47 -18.21 -2.21 20.28
N ILE A 48 -17.09 -1.71 20.80
CA ILE A 48 -16.58 -0.38 20.44
C ILE A 48 -15.86 -0.38 19.09
N TRP A 49 -15.67 -1.54 18.48
CA TRP A 49 -14.85 -1.68 17.29
C TRP A 49 -15.59 -1.20 16.05
N VAL A 50 -14.91 -0.36 15.28
CA VAL A 50 -15.36 0.16 14.00
C VAL A 50 -14.24 -0.06 13.00
N LEU A 51 -14.55 -0.71 11.88
CA LEU A 51 -13.61 -0.97 10.80
C LEU A 51 -14.05 -0.21 9.54
N GLU A 52 -13.12 0.52 8.93
CA GLU A 52 -13.32 1.04 7.57
C GLU A 52 -12.74 0.04 6.57
N VAL A 53 -13.56 -0.36 5.58
CA VAL A 53 -13.19 -1.30 4.52
C VAL A 53 -13.26 -0.56 3.18
N ASP A 54 -12.11 -0.42 2.55
CA ASP A 54 -11.96 0.29 1.28
C ASP A 54 -11.96 -0.68 0.10
N PHE A 55 -12.87 -0.42 -0.84
CA PHE A 55 -12.92 -1.03 -2.15
C PHE A 55 -12.40 -0.03 -3.16
N ALA A 56 -11.44 -0.44 -3.98
CA ALA A 56 -10.84 0.45 -4.98
C ALA A 56 -10.43 -0.35 -6.22
N VAL A 57 -10.90 0.09 -7.39
CA VAL A 57 -10.37 -0.40 -8.67
C VAL A 57 -8.95 0.12 -8.80
N ASN A 58 -8.01 -0.80 -9.00
CA ASN A 58 -6.60 -0.48 -9.16
C ASN A 58 -5.98 -1.38 -10.23
N TRP A 59 -4.91 -0.88 -10.84
CA TRP A 59 -4.08 -1.66 -11.73
C TRP A 59 -3.37 -2.80 -10.97
N ARG A 60 -3.18 -3.93 -11.65
CA ARG A 60 -2.52 -5.15 -11.16
C ARG A 60 -1.72 -5.77 -12.29
N ALA A 61 -0.45 -6.07 -12.05
CA ALA A 61 0.39 -6.80 -13.01
C ALA A 61 0.09 -8.30 -12.97
N ASP A 62 -0.20 -8.81 -11.77
CA ASP A 62 -0.28 -10.24 -11.50
C ASP A 62 -1.67 -10.65 -10.97
N PRO A 63 -2.07 -11.92 -11.15
CA PRO A 63 -3.23 -12.45 -10.46
C PRO A 63 -3.04 -12.45 -8.92
N PRO A 64 -4.13 -12.37 -8.13
CA PRO A 64 -4.04 -12.43 -6.69
C PRO A 64 -3.48 -13.78 -6.21
N VAL A 65 -2.75 -13.75 -5.10
CA VAL A 65 -2.15 -14.93 -4.47
C VAL A 65 -3.05 -15.43 -3.35
N ARG A 66 -3.24 -16.75 -3.24
CA ARG A 66 -4.01 -17.37 -2.15
C ARG A 66 -3.13 -17.60 -0.92
N MET A 67 -3.50 -16.99 0.20
CA MET A 67 -2.94 -17.21 1.54
C MET A 67 -4.00 -17.79 2.49
N SER A 68 -3.62 -18.12 3.72
CA SER A 68 -4.54 -18.61 4.76
C SER A 68 -5.68 -17.63 5.07
N LEU A 69 -5.42 -16.32 4.90
CA LEU A 69 -6.41 -15.25 5.07
C LEU A 69 -7.39 -15.12 3.87
N GLY A 70 -7.06 -15.70 2.71
CA GLY A 70 -7.81 -15.55 1.47
C GLY A 70 -6.95 -15.08 0.30
N LEU A 71 -7.58 -14.46 -0.69
CA LEU A 71 -6.88 -13.86 -1.84
C LEU A 71 -6.26 -12.52 -1.41
N VAL A 72 -4.97 -12.34 -1.67
CA VAL A 72 -4.22 -11.12 -1.42
C VAL A 72 -3.49 -10.65 -2.68
N LEU A 73 -2.92 -9.45 -2.66
CA LEU A 73 -2.08 -8.96 -3.76
C LEU A 73 -0.87 -9.87 -3.95
N SER A 74 -0.38 -9.97 -5.19
CA SER A 74 0.97 -10.48 -5.42
C SER A 74 1.97 -9.60 -4.68
N GLU A 75 3.12 -10.18 -4.30
CA GLU A 75 4.20 -9.41 -3.66
C GLU A 75 4.66 -8.26 -4.56
N ARG A 76 4.76 -8.49 -5.88
CA ARG A 76 5.17 -7.48 -6.87
C ARG A 76 4.19 -6.30 -6.89
N ASP A 77 2.88 -6.56 -6.97
CA ASP A 77 1.86 -5.51 -6.94
C ASP A 77 1.83 -4.76 -5.60
N ALA A 78 2.04 -5.47 -4.49
CA ALA A 78 2.12 -4.86 -3.17
C ALA A 78 3.31 -3.90 -3.07
N VAL A 79 4.50 -4.32 -3.54
CA VAL A 79 5.72 -3.50 -3.55
C VAL A 79 5.56 -2.29 -4.47
N ALA A 80 5.03 -2.46 -5.67
CA ALA A 80 4.77 -1.37 -6.61
C ALA A 80 3.89 -0.27 -5.97
N ARG A 81 2.86 -0.69 -5.24
CA ARG A 81 1.95 0.23 -4.54
C ARG A 81 2.62 0.98 -3.38
N LYS A 82 3.61 0.37 -2.72
CA LYS A 82 4.43 1.06 -1.70
C LYS A 82 5.35 2.11 -2.35
N LEU A 83 5.93 1.82 -3.51
CA LEU A 83 6.70 2.81 -4.26
C LEU A 83 5.84 4.00 -4.69
N SER A 84 4.65 3.74 -5.23
CA SER A 84 3.69 4.80 -5.60
C SER A 84 3.27 5.65 -4.40
N ALA A 85 3.15 5.05 -3.21
CA ALA A 85 2.83 5.77 -1.98
C ALA A 85 3.95 6.75 -1.57
N VAL A 86 5.21 6.33 -1.64
CA VAL A 86 6.37 7.21 -1.42
C VAL A 86 6.44 8.31 -2.49
N TYR A 87 6.22 7.94 -3.77
CA TYR A 87 6.25 8.89 -4.89
C TYR A 87 5.17 9.97 -4.82
N SER A 88 4.01 9.67 -4.22
CA SER A 88 2.88 10.60 -4.17
C SER A 88 2.85 11.42 -2.87
N ARG A 89 2.53 10.76 -1.75
CA ARG A 89 2.31 11.44 -0.46
C ARG A 89 3.55 11.44 0.43
N GLY A 90 4.29 10.33 0.48
CA GLY A 90 5.46 10.18 1.33
C GLY A 90 5.16 10.30 2.82
N GLU A 91 4.23 9.51 3.35
CA GLU A 91 3.98 9.46 4.81
C GLU A 91 5.08 8.64 5.50
N VAL A 92 5.27 8.84 6.82
CA VAL A 92 6.25 8.11 7.64
C VAL A 92 6.21 6.60 7.37
N ARG A 93 5.03 5.98 7.43
CA ARG A 93 4.83 4.54 7.18
C ARG A 93 5.28 4.10 5.78
N ASP A 94 5.14 4.96 4.76
CA ASP A 94 5.48 4.61 3.39
C ASP A 94 7.00 4.47 3.25
N PHE A 95 7.76 5.31 3.97
CA PHE A 95 9.22 5.18 4.08
C PHE A 95 9.65 3.96 4.88
N LEU A 96 8.96 3.65 5.98
CA LEU A 96 9.23 2.44 6.78
C LEU A 96 9.01 1.16 5.96
N ASP A 97 7.93 1.12 5.19
CA ASP A 97 7.64 0.01 4.28
C ASP A 97 8.71 -0.13 3.20
N LEU A 98 9.12 0.98 2.57
CA LEU A 98 10.17 0.97 1.55
C LEU A 98 11.53 0.52 2.12
N ASP A 99 11.92 1.02 3.28
CA ASP A 99 13.16 0.61 3.95
C ASP A 99 13.14 -0.88 4.29
N SER A 100 12.00 -1.39 4.77
CA SER A 100 11.82 -2.83 5.05
C SER A 100 11.97 -3.68 3.78
N ILE A 101 11.37 -3.25 2.65
CA ILE A 101 11.51 -3.92 1.35
C ILE A 101 12.99 -3.97 0.92
N ARG A 102 13.71 -2.86 1.07
CA ARG A 102 15.14 -2.75 0.71
C ARG A 102 16.02 -3.63 1.60
N ILE A 103 15.78 -3.63 2.92
CA ILE A 103 16.53 -4.46 3.88
C ILE A 103 16.34 -5.94 3.59
N PHE A 104 15.11 -6.35 3.28
CA PHE A 104 14.80 -7.75 2.98
C PHE A 104 15.52 -8.27 1.71
N GLY A 105 15.91 -7.37 0.80
CA GLY A 105 16.87 -7.66 -0.25
C GLY A 105 16.33 -8.53 -1.39
N ARG A 106 15.01 -8.74 -1.50
CA ARG A 106 14.40 -9.42 -2.65
C ARG A 106 14.36 -8.55 -3.92
N TYR A 107 14.33 -7.23 -3.74
CA TYR A 107 14.33 -6.24 -4.82
C TYR A 107 15.58 -5.37 -4.69
N SER A 108 16.37 -5.27 -5.76
CA SER A 108 17.40 -4.24 -5.84
C SER A 108 16.78 -2.88 -6.13
N ASP A 109 17.51 -1.78 -5.90
CA ASP A 109 17.00 -0.45 -6.25
C ASP A 109 16.65 -0.32 -7.74
N ALA A 110 17.40 -1.00 -8.63
CA ALA A 110 17.08 -1.05 -10.05
C ALA A 110 15.76 -1.78 -10.34
N ASP A 111 15.47 -2.87 -9.60
CA ASP A 111 14.19 -3.58 -9.71
C ASP A 111 13.03 -2.70 -9.24
N LEU A 112 13.23 -1.95 -8.15
CA LEU A 112 12.22 -1.03 -7.62
C LEU A 112 11.93 0.11 -8.61
N LEU A 113 12.96 0.71 -9.21
CA LEU A 113 12.78 1.76 -10.22
C LEU A 113 12.07 1.23 -11.48
N ALA A 114 12.42 0.03 -11.94
CA ALA A 114 11.75 -0.61 -13.08
C ALA A 114 10.28 -0.92 -12.76
N LEU A 115 10.00 -1.39 -11.54
CA LEU A 115 8.65 -1.68 -11.09
C LEU A 115 7.78 -0.42 -10.98
N GLY A 116 8.36 0.69 -10.52
CA GLY A 116 7.68 2.00 -10.51
C GLY A 116 7.27 2.45 -11.91
N ALA A 117 8.19 2.34 -12.88
CA ALA A 117 7.94 2.70 -14.28
C ALA A 117 6.92 1.79 -14.99
N GLU A 118 6.85 0.52 -14.61
CA GLU A 118 5.84 -0.40 -15.14
C GLU A 118 4.43 -0.08 -14.62
N HIS A 119 4.31 0.24 -13.34
CA HIS A 119 3.03 0.48 -12.68
C HIS A 119 2.44 1.88 -13.01
N ASP A 120 3.28 2.88 -13.25
CA ASP A 120 2.86 4.25 -13.55
C ASP A 120 3.66 4.83 -14.73
N VAL A 121 2.97 5.08 -15.84
CA VAL A 121 3.57 5.68 -17.05
C VAL A 121 4.12 7.09 -16.79
N GLY A 122 3.60 7.78 -15.77
CA GLY A 122 4.09 9.08 -15.32
C GLY A 122 5.21 9.03 -14.29
N PHE A 123 5.75 7.84 -13.99
CA PHE A 123 6.83 7.70 -13.02
C PHE A 123 8.15 8.29 -13.57
N ASP A 124 8.67 9.28 -12.86
CA ASP A 124 9.96 9.91 -13.14
C ASP A 124 10.95 9.59 -12.01
N GLN A 125 12.11 9.05 -12.37
CA GLN A 125 13.11 8.62 -11.38
C GLN A 125 13.72 9.80 -10.61
N SER A 126 13.84 10.98 -11.23
CA SER A 126 14.42 12.15 -10.59
C SER A 126 13.43 12.76 -9.58
N MET A 127 12.15 12.82 -9.95
CA MET A 127 11.08 13.18 -9.02
C MET A 127 10.96 12.15 -7.88
N PHE A 128 11.13 10.84 -8.15
CA PHE A 128 11.12 9.84 -7.11
C PHE A 128 12.28 10.01 -6.12
N ALA A 129 13.47 10.36 -6.62
CA ALA A 129 14.60 10.69 -5.75
C ALA A 129 14.31 11.92 -4.87
N GLU A 130 13.69 12.97 -5.43
CA GLU A 130 13.27 14.16 -4.67
C GLU A 130 12.24 13.79 -3.57
N GLN A 131 11.24 12.99 -3.93
CA GLN A 131 10.22 12.52 -2.98
C GLN A 131 10.85 11.64 -1.88
N LEU A 132 11.86 10.84 -2.22
CA LEU A 132 12.61 10.06 -1.24
C LEU A 132 13.38 10.95 -0.26
N SER A 133 13.96 12.06 -0.74
CA SER A 133 14.70 13.00 0.11
C SER A 133 13.82 13.73 1.13
N ARG A 134 12.50 13.80 0.92
CA ARG A 134 11.56 14.40 1.89
C ARG A 134 11.54 13.70 3.24
N ILE A 135 12.01 12.45 3.33
CA ILE A 135 12.16 11.75 4.60
C ILE A 135 13.04 12.52 5.61
N THR A 136 13.98 13.35 5.11
CA THR A 136 14.85 14.19 5.96
C THR A 136 14.11 15.32 6.67
N LEU A 137 12.91 15.66 6.20
CA LEU A 137 12.08 16.73 6.76
C LEU A 137 11.13 16.22 7.85
N ILE A 138 10.99 14.91 8.00
CA ILE A 138 10.13 14.26 8.99
C ILE A 138 10.83 14.32 10.35
N ASP A 139 10.11 14.76 11.38
CA ASP A 139 10.61 14.71 12.75
C ASP A 139 10.67 13.25 13.21
N PRO A 140 11.82 12.74 13.70
CA PRO A 140 11.92 11.35 14.15
C PRO A 140 10.89 10.92 15.20
N VAL A 141 10.33 11.86 15.97
CA VAL A 141 9.26 11.53 16.93
C VAL A 141 7.98 11.02 16.25
N GLU A 142 7.73 11.40 14.99
CA GLU A 142 6.56 10.94 14.22
C GLU A 142 6.59 9.43 13.97
N ALA A 143 7.77 8.82 13.95
CA ALA A 143 7.92 7.37 13.80
C ALA A 143 7.47 6.56 15.02
N GLU A 144 7.34 7.21 16.19
CA GLU A 144 6.92 6.55 17.42
C GLU A 144 5.46 6.10 17.37
N GLU A 145 4.62 6.76 16.57
CA GLU A 145 3.25 6.30 16.26
C GLU A 145 3.24 4.88 15.67
N TYR A 146 4.31 4.53 14.95
CA TYR A 146 4.49 3.22 14.31
C TYR A 146 5.34 2.26 15.13
N GLY A 147 5.63 2.61 16.40
CA GLY A 147 6.42 1.79 17.31
C GLY A 147 7.93 1.80 17.03
N LEU A 148 8.42 2.75 16.21
CA LEU A 148 9.84 2.91 15.92
C LEU A 148 10.39 4.13 16.66
N GLY A 149 11.36 3.91 17.55
CA GLY A 149 11.98 5.00 18.29
C GLY A 149 12.77 5.96 17.40
N SER A 150 12.84 7.23 17.80
CA SER A 150 13.50 8.32 17.07
C SER A 150 14.92 7.99 16.55
N GLU A 151 15.76 7.36 17.37
CA GLU A 151 17.12 6.96 16.96
C GLU A 151 17.11 5.91 15.84
N ALA A 152 16.18 4.95 15.90
CA ALA A 152 16.05 3.93 14.86
C ALA A 152 15.52 4.55 13.55
N PHE A 153 14.64 5.53 13.63
CA PHE A 153 14.16 6.26 12.44
C PHE A 153 15.25 7.10 11.77
N GLN A 154 16.16 7.71 12.54
CA GLN A 154 17.33 8.40 11.98
C GLN A 154 18.20 7.46 11.14
N GLN A 155 18.26 6.17 11.49
CA GLN A 155 18.94 5.17 10.65
C GLN A 155 18.20 4.91 9.33
N VAL A 156 16.86 4.92 9.34
CA VAL A 156 16.04 4.85 8.12
C VAL A 156 16.33 6.07 7.22
N GLN A 157 16.32 7.29 7.79
CA GLN A 157 16.67 8.53 7.07
C GLN A 157 18.06 8.45 6.43
N ALA A 158 19.05 7.94 7.15
CA ALA A 158 20.41 7.77 6.65
C ALA A 158 20.51 6.74 5.52
N ARG A 159 19.71 5.66 5.55
CA ARG A 159 19.67 4.63 4.50
C ARG A 159 18.91 5.06 3.26
N ALA A 160 17.90 5.92 3.38
CA ALA A 160 17.13 6.39 2.24
C ALA A 160 17.99 7.02 1.12
N HIS A 161 19.10 7.66 1.49
CA HIS A 161 20.02 8.34 0.56
C HIS A 161 21.15 7.45 0.03
N ARG A 162 21.23 6.20 0.49
CA ARG A 162 22.29 5.27 0.09
C ARG A 162 21.68 4.19 -0.79
N PRO A 163 22.32 3.81 -1.91
CA PRO A 163 21.92 2.62 -2.65
C PRO A 163 21.89 1.39 -1.74
N SER A 164 20.94 0.49 -1.96
CA SER A 164 20.86 -0.77 -1.22
C SER A 164 22.12 -1.60 -1.51
N THR A 165 22.91 -1.89 -0.47
CA THR A 165 24.12 -2.73 -0.59
C THR A 165 23.81 -4.22 -0.44
N THR A 166 22.57 -4.59 -0.12
CA THR A 166 22.14 -5.96 0.09
C THR A 166 22.12 -6.75 -1.23
N THR A 167 22.90 -7.83 -1.28
CA THR A 167 22.90 -8.78 -2.40
C THR A 167 21.59 -9.58 -2.39
N ARG A 168 20.99 -9.81 -3.58
CA ARG A 168 19.69 -10.49 -3.73
C ARG A 168 19.58 -11.73 -2.85
N HIS A 169 18.54 -11.80 -2.01
CA HIS A 169 18.16 -13.06 -1.36
C HIS A 169 17.46 -13.97 -2.38
N PRO A 170 17.88 -15.24 -2.54
CA PRO A 170 17.18 -16.19 -3.39
C PRO A 170 15.76 -16.45 -2.86
N LEU A 171 14.83 -16.67 -3.79
CA LEU A 171 13.44 -17.05 -3.53
C LEU A 171 13.33 -18.43 -2.86
#